data_AF-A0A1V4V2Y0-F1
#
_entry.id   AF-A0A1V4V2Y0-F1
#
_cell.length_a   1.000
_cell.length_b   1.000
_cell.length_c   1.000
_cell.angle_alpha   90.00
_cell.angle_beta   90.00
_cell.angle_gamma   90.00
#
_symmetry.space_group_name_H-M   'P 1'
#
loop_
_entity.id
_entity.type
_entity.pdbx_description
1 polymer ?
#
loop_
_entity_poly.entity_id
_entity_poly.type
_entity_poly.pdbx_seq_one_letter_code
_entity_poly.pdbx_strand_id
1 'polypeptide(L)'
;MFVVKTTANQERAVANLIAQIARKEKHDIRALLVPDVLKGYVLVEAPAPEIVEQAIQGVPHARSVIRGSSTFEEVEHFLTPKPAVVGITEGAVVELISGPFKGEMARVKRVDVTKEEITVELFEAMVPIPITVRGDHVRVLSKDDVQR
;
A
#
# COMPACT_ATOMS: atom_id res chain seq x y z
N MET A 1 -5.38 11.02 17.52
CA MET A 1 -4.63 9.84 17.02
C MET A 1 -3.15 10.05 17.27
N PHE A 2 -2.36 9.00 17.49
CA PHE A 2 -0.93 9.08 17.78
C PHE A 2 -0.09 8.39 16.70
N VAL A 3 1.19 8.75 16.62
CA VAL A 3 2.12 8.19 15.63
C VAL A 3 3.27 7.51 16.33
N VAL A 4 3.52 6.25 16.00
CA VAL A 4 4.68 5.48 16.47
C VAL A 4 5.71 5.43 15.34
N LYS A 5 6.93 5.89 15.62
CA LYS A 5 8.06 5.75 14.71
C LYS A 5 8.59 4.32 14.76
N THR A 6 8.80 3.70 13.61
CA THR A 6 9.33 2.34 13.47
C THR A 6 10.59 2.33 12.62
N THR A 7 11.25 1.18 12.56
CA THR A 7 12.16 0.88 11.44
C THR A 7 11.34 0.74 10.16
N ALA A 8 11.84 1.31 9.06
CA ALA A 8 11.19 1.20 7.75
C ALA A 8 11.07 -0.27 7.33
N ASN A 9 9.96 -0.62 6.69
CA ASN A 9 9.57 -1.99 6.29
C ASN A 9 9.28 -2.96 7.46
N GLN A 10 9.19 -2.46 8.71
CA GLN A 10 8.79 -3.23 9.89
C GLN A 10 7.43 -2.79 10.45
N GLU A 11 6.72 -1.88 9.78
CA GLU A 11 5.51 -1.22 10.26
C GLU A 11 4.42 -2.23 10.61
N ARG A 12 4.18 -3.21 9.71
CA ARG A 12 3.18 -4.26 9.91
C ARG A 12 3.54 -5.23 11.04
N ALA A 13 4.82 -5.59 11.15
CA ALA A 13 5.30 -6.46 12.23
C ALA A 13 5.14 -5.77 13.60
N VAL A 14 5.53 -4.50 13.68
CA VAL A 14 5.36 -3.66 14.88
C VAL A 14 3.88 -3.53 15.23
N ALA A 15 3.01 -3.17 14.29
CA ALA A 15 1.58 -3.04 14.53
C ALA A 15 0.96 -4.35 15.06
N ASN A 16 1.34 -5.50 14.50
CA ASN A 16 0.86 -6.80 14.99
C ASN A 16 1.28 -7.08 16.44
N LEU A 17 2.52 -6.75 16.81
CA LEU A 17 3.00 -6.92 18.19
C LEU A 17 2.32 -5.97 19.16
N ILE A 18 2.14 -4.69 18.78
CA ILE A 18 1.37 -3.72 19.56
C ILE A 18 -0.06 -4.24 19.78
N ALA A 19 -0.72 -4.77 18.75
CA ALA A 19 -2.06 -5.34 18.87
C ALA A 19 -2.12 -6.52 19.84
N GLN A 20 -1.10 -7.39 19.83
CA GLN A 20 -1.01 -8.53 20.74
C GLN A 20 -0.81 -8.07 22.20
N ILE A 21 0.11 -7.13 22.44
CA ILE A 21 0.38 -6.56 23.77
C ILE A 21 -0.87 -5.83 24.28
N ALA A 22 -1.50 -5.00 23.45
CA ALA A 22 -2.71 -4.28 23.81
C ALA A 22 -3.83 -5.21 24.28
N ARG A 23 -4.05 -6.33 23.57
CA ARG A 23 -5.04 -7.35 23.98
C ARG A 23 -4.65 -8.07 25.27
N LYS A 24 -3.37 -8.42 25.42
CA LYS A 24 -2.84 -9.15 26.59
C LYS A 24 -2.91 -8.31 27.86
N GLU A 25 -2.50 -7.05 27.76
CA GLU A 25 -2.36 -6.12 28.89
C GLU A 25 -3.58 -5.20 29.07
N LYS A 26 -4.56 -5.30 28.16
CA LYS A 26 -5.81 -4.53 28.16
C LYS A 26 -5.60 -3.02 28.03
N HIS A 27 -4.64 -2.60 27.20
CA HIS A 27 -4.46 -1.20 26.82
C HIS A 27 -5.63 -0.73 25.93
N ASP A 28 -6.15 0.48 26.14
CA ASP A 28 -7.21 1.08 25.30
C ASP A 28 -6.65 1.58 23.95
N ILE A 29 -6.16 0.63 23.13
CA ILE A 29 -5.81 0.85 21.73
C ILE A 29 -6.98 0.37 20.87
N ARG A 30 -7.60 1.31 20.17
CA ARG A 30 -8.85 1.10 19.42
C ARG A 30 -8.59 0.68 17.99
N ALA A 31 -7.59 1.28 17.36
CA ALA A 31 -7.21 1.00 15.99
C ALA A 31 -5.70 1.15 15.78
N LEU A 32 -5.20 0.40 14.80
CA LEU A 32 -3.84 0.49 14.27
C LEU A 32 -3.93 0.57 12.75
N LEU A 33 -3.32 1.59 12.18
CA LEU A 33 -3.31 1.82 10.74
C LEU A 33 -1.86 1.82 10.24
N VAL A 34 -1.63 1.03 9.19
CA VAL A 34 -0.33 0.88 8.52
C VAL A 34 -0.51 1.16 7.03
N PRO A 35 -0.50 2.44 6.61
CA PRO A 35 -0.63 2.80 5.20
C PRO A 35 0.62 2.39 4.42
N ASP A 36 0.48 1.79 3.24
CA ASP A 36 1.63 1.34 2.43
C ASP A 36 2.53 2.50 1.99
N VAL A 37 1.96 3.69 1.83
CA VAL A 37 2.64 4.94 1.46
C VAL A 37 3.41 5.58 2.61
N LEU A 38 3.09 5.24 3.87
CA LEU A 38 3.68 5.85 5.05
C LEU A 38 4.79 4.93 5.61
N LYS A 39 6.01 5.12 5.13
CA LYS A 39 7.16 4.30 5.56
C LYS A 39 7.72 4.78 6.91
N GLY A 40 8.02 3.82 7.78
CA GLY A 40 8.64 4.02 9.08
C GLY A 40 7.71 4.52 10.17
N TYR A 41 6.39 4.45 9.98
CA TYR A 41 5.41 4.88 10.97
C TYR A 41 4.20 3.95 11.04
N VAL A 42 3.64 3.88 12.24
CA VAL A 42 2.35 3.23 12.52
C VAL A 42 1.44 4.26 13.19
N LEU A 43 0.21 4.36 12.70
CA LEU A 43 -0.81 5.24 13.24
C LEU A 43 -1.62 4.46 14.29
N VAL A 44 -1.78 5.04 15.48
CA VAL A 44 -2.40 4.37 16.64
C VAL A 44 -3.53 5.24 17.19
N GLU A 45 -4.72 4.67 17.28
CA GLU A 45 -5.86 5.32 17.93
C GLU A 45 -5.96 4.87 19.39
N ALA A 46 -5.81 5.82 20.31
CA ALA A 46 -5.94 5.65 21.75
C ALA A 46 -6.44 6.96 22.38
N PRO A 47 -6.98 6.97 23.61
CA PRO A 47 -7.41 8.19 24.27
C PRO A 47 -6.24 9.04 24.80
N ALA A 48 -5.08 8.45 25.04
CA ALA A 48 -3.94 9.11 25.66
C ALA A 48 -2.60 8.55 25.14
N PRO A 49 -1.55 9.38 24.98
CA PRO A 49 -0.26 8.94 24.45
C PRO A 49 0.46 7.94 25.37
N GLU A 50 0.26 8.03 26.68
CA GLU A 50 0.90 7.17 27.68
C GLU A 50 0.51 5.69 27.47
N ILE A 51 -0.71 5.43 27.00
CA ILE A 51 -1.19 4.08 26.67
C ILE A 51 -0.40 3.52 25.50
N VAL A 52 -0.13 4.35 24.48
CA VAL A 52 0.68 3.96 23.33
C VAL A 52 2.13 3.74 23.74
N GLU A 53 2.67 4.64 24.57
CA GLU A 53 4.03 4.52 25.10
C GLU A 53 4.22 3.20 25.87
N GLN A 54 3.25 2.82 26.71
CA GLN A 54 3.26 1.53 27.41
C GLN A 54 3.19 0.35 26.44
N ALA A 55 2.28 0.40 25.46
CA ALA A 55 2.08 -0.71 24.52
C ALA A 55 3.26 -0.96 23.58
N ILE A 56 4.13 0.02 23.35
CA ILE A 56 5.35 -0.15 22.54
C ILE A 56 6.57 -0.58 23.36
N GLN A 57 6.49 -0.65 24.69
CA GLN A 57 7.60 -1.09 25.52
C GLN A 57 7.96 -2.54 25.20
N GLY A 58 9.23 -2.76 24.88
CA GLY A 58 9.72 -4.10 24.52
C GLY A 58 9.29 -4.59 23.14
N VAL A 59 8.62 -3.76 22.31
CA VAL A 59 8.33 -4.09 20.91
C VAL A 59 9.58 -3.85 20.06
N PRO A 60 10.18 -4.88 19.44
CA PRO A 60 11.32 -4.70 18.55
C PRO A 60 10.95 -3.77 17.39
N HIS A 61 11.87 -2.89 17.02
CA HIS A 61 11.73 -1.91 15.94
C HIS A 61 10.70 -0.79 16.16
N ALA A 62 9.92 -0.80 17.24
CA ALA A 62 9.21 0.39 17.71
C ALA A 62 10.22 1.32 18.40
N ARG A 63 10.24 2.60 18.03
CA ARG A 63 11.23 3.56 18.55
C ARG A 63 10.64 4.51 19.58
N SER A 64 9.64 5.29 19.19
CA SER A 64 9.07 6.34 20.03
C SER A 64 7.71 6.78 19.51
N VAL A 65 6.87 7.29 20.41
CA VAL A 65 5.69 8.05 20.04
C VAL A 65 6.13 9.47 19.64
N ILE A 66 5.63 9.97 18.52
CA ILE A 66 5.86 11.36 18.10
C ILE A 66 5.00 12.27 18.98
N ARG A 67 5.60 13.35 19.49
CA ARG A 67 4.87 14.35 20.26
C ARG A 67 3.85 15.07 19.39
N GLY A 68 2.64 15.18 19.89
CA GLY A 68 1.49 15.74 19.17
C GLY A 68 0.53 14.64 18.70
N SER A 69 -0.71 15.03 18.46
CA SER A 69 -1.73 14.15 17.91
C SER A 69 -1.99 14.52 16.47
N SER A 70 -2.12 13.51 15.60
CA SER A 70 -2.72 13.71 14.29
C SER A 70 -4.23 13.78 14.40
N THR A 71 -4.80 14.66 13.59
CA THR A 71 -6.24 14.81 13.38
C THR A 71 -6.77 13.68 12.49
N PHE A 72 -8.08 13.50 12.40
CA PHE A 72 -8.65 12.47 11.53
C PHE A 72 -8.53 12.88 10.04
N GLU A 73 -8.64 14.17 9.77
CA GLU A 73 -8.50 14.79 8.45
C GLU A 73 -7.11 14.52 7.85
N GLU A 74 -6.07 14.52 8.69
CA GLU A 74 -4.71 14.15 8.29
C GLU A 74 -4.57 12.67 7.90
N VAL A 75 -5.55 11.83 8.18
CA VAL A 75 -5.46 10.37 8.04
C VAL A 75 -6.42 9.85 6.97
N GLU A 76 -7.48 10.60 6.68
CA GLU A 76 -8.51 10.25 5.72
C GLU A 76 -7.95 9.85 4.35
N HIS A 77 -6.91 10.55 3.89
CA HIS A 77 -6.25 10.26 2.62
C HIS A 77 -5.49 8.91 2.60
N PHE A 78 -5.19 8.32 3.76
CA PHE A 78 -4.65 6.98 3.87
C PHE A 78 -5.73 5.89 3.88
N LEU A 79 -6.97 6.25 4.21
CA LEU A 79 -8.10 5.31 4.23
C LEU A 79 -8.67 5.04 2.84
N THR A 80 -8.30 5.87 1.85
CA THR A 80 -8.65 5.67 0.44
C THR A 80 -7.40 5.28 -0.33
N PRO A 81 -7.06 3.96 -0.42
CA PRO A 81 -5.97 3.52 -1.28
C PRO A 81 -6.28 3.96 -2.71
N LYS A 82 -5.25 4.46 -3.41
CA LYS A 82 -5.40 4.81 -4.83
C LYS A 82 -5.65 3.51 -5.61
N PRO A 83 -6.68 3.46 -6.48
CA PRO A 83 -6.92 2.28 -7.31
C PRO A 83 -5.66 1.87 -8.07
N ALA A 84 -5.44 0.57 -8.25
CA ALA A 84 -4.20 0.06 -8.85
C ALA A 84 -3.97 0.56 -10.29
N VAL A 85 -5.05 0.94 -10.98
CA VAL A 85 -5.02 1.47 -12.35
C VAL A 85 -4.77 2.99 -12.42
N VAL A 86 -4.64 3.69 -11.29
CA VAL A 86 -4.39 5.13 -11.26
C VAL A 86 -3.07 5.45 -11.96
N GLY A 87 -3.13 6.32 -12.99
CA GLY A 87 -1.98 6.71 -13.79
C GLY A 87 -1.74 5.85 -15.03
N ILE A 88 -2.47 4.74 -15.19
CA ILE A 88 -2.48 3.96 -16.43
C ILE A 88 -3.44 4.62 -17.41
N THR A 89 -2.97 4.86 -18.64
CA THR A 89 -3.77 5.48 -19.72
C THR A 89 -3.89 4.53 -20.89
N GLU A 90 -4.96 4.69 -21.68
CA GLU A 90 -5.09 3.97 -22.95
C GLU A 90 -3.92 4.31 -23.88
N GLY A 91 -3.38 3.29 -24.54
CA GLY A 91 -2.17 3.41 -25.36
C GLY A 91 -0.86 3.32 -24.58
N ALA A 92 -0.88 3.34 -23.24
CA ALA A 92 0.31 3.11 -22.43
C ALA A 92 0.90 1.71 -22.70
N VAL A 93 2.22 1.61 -22.60
CA VAL A 93 2.94 0.35 -22.66
C VAL A 93 3.17 -0.13 -21.23
N VAL A 94 2.79 -1.38 -20.96
CA VAL A 94 2.91 -1.99 -19.64
C VAL A 94 3.59 -3.35 -19.77
N GLU A 95 4.30 -3.75 -18.73
CA GLU A 95 4.79 -5.11 -18.55
C GLU A 95 3.88 -5.84 -17.56
N LEU A 96 3.51 -7.07 -17.87
CA LEU A 96 2.78 -7.93 -16.95
C LEU A 96 3.76 -8.52 -15.93
N ILE A 97 3.58 -8.25 -14.64
CA ILE A 97 4.52 -8.68 -13.58
C ILE A 97 4.07 -9.95 -12.84
N SER A 98 2.87 -10.45 -13.14
CA SER A 98 2.30 -11.65 -12.53
C SER A 98 1.35 -12.38 -13.49
N GLY A 99 0.92 -13.58 -13.09
CA GLY A 99 0.03 -14.43 -13.91
C GLY A 99 0.75 -15.18 -15.03
N PRO A 100 0.00 -15.84 -15.93
CA PRO A 100 0.55 -16.71 -16.97
C PRO A 100 1.35 -15.97 -18.04
N PHE A 101 1.15 -14.66 -18.18
CA PHE A 101 1.83 -13.80 -19.16
C PHE A 101 2.90 -12.92 -18.52
N LYS A 102 3.43 -13.31 -17.37
CA LYS A 102 4.47 -12.55 -16.66
C LYS A 102 5.71 -12.35 -17.54
N GLY A 103 6.18 -11.11 -17.65
CA GLY A 103 7.32 -10.68 -18.46
C GLY A 103 6.92 -10.16 -19.84
N GLU A 104 5.69 -10.42 -20.29
CA GLU A 104 5.20 -9.96 -21.58
C GLU A 104 4.91 -8.45 -21.55
N MET A 105 5.22 -7.79 -22.65
CA MET A 105 4.84 -6.40 -22.88
C MET A 105 3.49 -6.33 -23.59
N ALA A 106 2.67 -5.36 -23.17
CA ALA A 106 1.35 -5.16 -23.71
C ALA A 106 1.04 -3.67 -23.87
N ARG A 107 0.13 -3.35 -24.79
CA ARG A 107 -0.46 -2.02 -24.94
C ARG A 107 -1.85 -1.99 -24.33
N VAL A 108 -2.10 -0.99 -23.50
CA VAL A 108 -3.41 -0.76 -22.87
C VAL A 108 -4.42 -0.33 -23.92
N LYS A 109 -5.58 -1.00 -23.95
CA LYS A 109 -6.70 -0.66 -24.84
C LYS A 109 -7.88 -0.05 -24.12
N ARG A 110 -8.09 -0.45 -22.87
CA ARG A 110 -9.16 0.10 -22.04
C ARG A 110 -8.76 0.04 -20.58
N VAL A 111 -9.21 1.03 -19.81
CA VAL A 111 -9.07 1.07 -18.35
C VAL A 111 -10.45 1.10 -17.71
N ASP A 112 -10.71 0.17 -16.78
CA ASP A 112 -11.89 0.19 -15.92
C ASP A 112 -11.47 0.53 -14.49
N VAL A 113 -11.63 1.80 -14.11
CA VAL A 113 -11.26 2.31 -12.78
C VAL A 113 -12.17 1.75 -11.68
N THR A 114 -13.42 1.42 -12.01
CA THR A 114 -14.37 0.91 -11.00
C THR A 114 -14.04 -0.53 -10.62
N LYS A 115 -13.56 -1.32 -11.58
CA LYS A 115 -13.15 -2.72 -11.36
C LYS A 115 -11.67 -2.89 -11.05
N GLU A 116 -10.88 -1.83 -11.17
CA GLU A 116 -9.41 -1.87 -11.12
C GLU A 116 -8.79 -2.86 -12.11
N GLU A 117 -9.39 -2.93 -13.31
CA GLU A 117 -8.96 -3.83 -14.39
C GLU A 117 -8.55 -3.02 -15.62
N ILE A 118 -7.61 -3.58 -16.39
CA ILE A 118 -7.22 -3.05 -17.70
C ILE A 118 -7.34 -4.14 -18.75
N THR A 119 -7.79 -3.75 -19.94
CA THR A 119 -7.74 -4.61 -21.11
C THR A 119 -6.50 -4.25 -21.92
N VAL A 120 -5.64 -5.22 -22.19
CA VAL A 120 -4.38 -5.04 -22.91
C VAL A 120 -4.28 -5.96 -24.11
N GLU A 121 -3.44 -5.60 -25.08
CA GLU A 121 -3.05 -6.44 -26.20
C GLU A 121 -1.54 -6.68 -26.13
N LEU A 122 -1.11 -7.95 -26.16
CA LEU A 122 0.29 -8.35 -26.12
C LEU A 122 1.01 -7.99 -27.44
N PHE A 123 2.28 -7.60 -27.37
CA PHE A 123 3.07 -7.35 -28.58
C PHE A 123 3.51 -8.63 -29.28
N GLU A 124 3.81 -9.69 -28.53
CA GLU A 124 4.34 -10.95 -29.09
C GLU A 124 3.24 -11.86 -29.69
N ALA A 125 1.97 -11.49 -29.55
CA ALA A 125 0.86 -12.27 -30.07
C ALA A 125 0.71 -12.09 -31.59
N MET A 126 0.79 -13.20 -32.34
CA MET A 126 0.56 -13.22 -33.80
C MET A 126 -0.83 -12.69 -34.20
N VAL A 127 -1.82 -12.84 -33.30
CA VAL A 127 -3.19 -12.34 -33.46
C VAL A 127 -3.52 -11.48 -32.24
N PRO A 128 -4.02 -10.24 -32.41
CA PRO A 128 -4.35 -9.37 -31.30
C PRO A 128 -5.58 -9.91 -30.56
N ILE A 129 -5.35 -10.53 -29.40
CA ILE A 129 -6.40 -10.99 -28.50
C ILE A 129 -6.42 -10.05 -27.29
N PRO A 130 -7.52 -9.32 -27.03
CA PRO A 130 -7.63 -8.48 -25.85
C PRO A 130 -7.75 -9.37 -24.61
N ILE A 131 -6.87 -9.15 -23.63
CA ILE A 131 -6.91 -9.82 -22.33
C ILE A 131 -7.20 -8.79 -21.23
N THR A 132 -8.06 -9.15 -20.28
CA THR A 132 -8.34 -8.31 -19.11
C THR A 132 -7.54 -8.81 -17.93
N VAL A 133 -6.80 -7.90 -17.29
CA VAL A 133 -5.96 -8.18 -16.12
C VAL A 133 -6.19 -7.12 -15.04
N ARG A 134 -5.88 -7.44 -13.79
CA ARG A 134 -5.94 -6.47 -12.68
C ARG A 134 -4.82 -5.44 -12.82
N GLY A 135 -5.09 -4.20 -12.42
CA GLY A 135 -4.13 -3.09 -12.49
C GLY A 135 -2.87 -3.28 -11.65
N ASP A 136 -2.95 -4.02 -10.55
CA ASP A 136 -1.81 -4.30 -9.66
C ASP A 136 -0.89 -5.41 -10.20
N HIS A 137 -1.30 -6.09 -11.27
CA HIS A 137 -0.51 -7.12 -11.95
C HIS A 137 0.35 -6.56 -13.08
N VAL A 138 0.39 -5.24 -13.23
CA VAL A 138 1.12 -4.58 -14.32
C VAL A 138 2.06 -3.49 -13.83
N ARG A 139 3.10 -3.24 -14.61
CA ARG A 139 4.07 -2.15 -14.40
C ARG A 139 4.07 -1.26 -15.63
N VAL A 140 3.78 0.03 -15.46
CA VAL A 140 3.86 1.01 -16.56
C VAL A 140 5.31 1.22 -16.95
N LEU A 141 5.61 1.08 -18.25
CA LEU A 141 6.94 1.36 -18.79
C LEU A 141 7.03 2.82 -19.22
N SER A 142 8.10 3.49 -18.84
CA SER A 142 8.40 4.85 -19.27
C SER A 142 9.06 4.86 -20.66
N LYS A 143 9.10 6.01 -21.34
CA LYS A 143 9.73 6.12 -22.67
C LYS A 143 11.21 5.70 -22.67
N ASP A 144 11.89 5.83 -21.53
CA ASP A 144 13.30 5.43 -21.38
C ASP A 144 13.45 3.90 -21.24
N ASP A 145 12.42 3.22 -20.73
CA ASP A 145 12.40 1.75 -20.59
C ASP A 145 12.17 1.05 -21.93
N VAL A 146 11.47 1.70 -22.87
CA VAL A 146 11.13 1.14 -24.20
C VAL A 146 12.32 1.22 -25.18
N GLN A 147 13.37 1.99 -24.87
CA GLN A 147 14.56 2.18 -25.73
C GLN A 147 15.80 1.38 -25.30
N ARG A 148 15.69 0.58 -24.24
CA ARG A 148 16.75 -0.35 -23.79
C ARG A 148 16.44 -1.77 -24.24
#